data_AF-I2JN90-F1
#
_entry.id   AF-I2JN90-F1
#
_cell.length_a   1.000
_cell.length_b   1.000
_cell.length_c   1.000
_cell.angle_alpha   90.00
_cell.angle_beta   90.00
_cell.angle_gamma   90.00
#
_symmetry.space_group_name_H-M   'P 1'
#
loop_
_entity.id
_entity.type
_entity.pdbx_description
1 polymer ?
#
loop_
_entity_poly.entity_id
_entity_poly.type
_entity_poly.pdbx_seq_one_letter_code
_entity_poly.pdbx_strand_id
1 'polypeptide(L)'
;MLNSPMWKPKSAIFSTTISIVLLSSGLTILPAQAGPEFSNAHKKIERAIETAASKSPVDAMWLRHDALLIAVDKDKTNAKNYAKDICEFLAENGFAAQHTSVVIADQAMLRKRNQVIKLSELRCD
;
A
#
# COMPACT_ATOMS: atom_id res chain seq x y z
N MET A 1 -15.87 -47.39 -59.32
CA MET A 1 -16.84 -47.00 -60.38
C MET A 1 -18.05 -46.36 -59.71
N LEU A 2 -18.62 -45.35 -60.37
CA LEU A 2 -19.81 -44.54 -60.04
C LEU A 2 -19.61 -43.45 -58.97
N ASN A 3 -19.37 -42.22 -59.41
CA ASN A 3 -20.38 -41.19 -59.73
C ASN A 3 -21.16 -40.70 -58.50
N SER A 4 -20.80 -39.52 -58.01
CA SER A 4 -21.72 -38.64 -57.30
C SER A 4 -21.85 -37.33 -58.09
N PRO A 5 -23.07 -36.81 -58.29
CA PRO A 5 -23.33 -35.74 -59.23
C PRO A 5 -22.94 -34.36 -58.70
N MET A 6 -22.44 -33.58 -59.65
CA MET A 6 -22.21 -32.15 -59.62
C MET A 6 -23.54 -31.40 -59.46
N TRP A 7 -23.67 -30.54 -58.44
CA TRP A 7 -24.62 -29.43 -58.45
C TRP A 7 -23.84 -28.12 -58.31
N LYS A 8 -24.01 -27.27 -59.32
CA LYS A 8 -23.33 -25.98 -59.53
C LYS A 8 -24.11 -24.83 -58.85
N PRO A 9 -23.50 -23.62 -58.77
CA PRO A 9 -23.59 -22.72 -57.61
C PRO A 9 -24.70 -21.67 -57.75
N LYS A 10 -25.00 -20.98 -56.64
CA LYS A 10 -25.54 -19.63 -56.71
C LYS A 10 -24.69 -18.68 -55.88
N SER A 11 -24.10 -17.76 -56.62
CA SER A 11 -23.37 -16.58 -56.18
C SER A 11 -24.25 -15.72 -55.28
N ALA A 12 -23.71 -15.27 -54.16
CA ALA A 12 -24.19 -14.07 -53.49
C ALA A 12 -22.97 -13.27 -53.03
N ILE A 13 -22.62 -12.28 -53.85
CA ILE A 13 -21.64 -11.25 -53.55
C ILE A 13 -22.31 -10.34 -52.52
N PHE A 14 -22.01 -10.52 -51.24
CA PHE A 14 -22.36 -9.53 -50.22
C PHE A 14 -21.16 -8.61 -50.01
N SER A 15 -21.17 -7.52 -50.78
CA SER A 15 -20.37 -6.34 -50.53
C SER A 15 -20.68 -5.86 -49.11
N THR A 16 -19.78 -6.14 -48.17
CA THR A 16 -19.93 -5.72 -46.78
C THR A 16 -18.98 -4.54 -46.60
N THR A 17 -19.56 -3.34 -46.58
CA THR A 17 -18.88 -2.08 -46.27
C THR A 17 -18.17 -2.21 -44.92
N ILE A 18 -16.85 -2.18 -44.92
CA ILE A 18 -16.03 -2.17 -43.70
C ILE A 18 -16.12 -0.76 -43.13
N SER A 19 -17.01 -0.56 -42.15
CA SER A 19 -17.02 0.65 -41.32
C SER A 19 -15.81 0.61 -40.39
N ILE A 20 -14.77 1.36 -40.73
CA ILE A 20 -13.63 1.62 -39.84
C ILE A 20 -14.13 2.54 -38.72
N VAL A 21 -14.48 1.96 -37.58
CA VAL A 21 -14.72 2.72 -36.35
C VAL A 21 -13.34 3.09 -35.80
N LEU A 22 -12.95 4.36 -35.99
CA LEU A 22 -11.83 4.95 -35.27
C LEU A 22 -12.19 5.00 -33.77
N LEU A 23 -11.78 3.99 -33.02
CA LEU A 23 -11.70 4.05 -31.57
C LEU A 23 -10.63 5.09 -31.21
N SER A 24 -11.06 6.31 -30.95
CA SER A 24 -10.24 7.33 -30.31
C SER A 24 -9.92 6.84 -28.90
N SER A 25 -8.72 6.29 -28.73
CA SER A 25 -8.12 5.93 -27.46
C SER A 25 -7.93 7.19 -26.61
N GLY A 26 -8.99 7.63 -25.95
CA GLY A 26 -8.90 8.58 -24.85
C GLY A 26 -8.13 7.90 -23.73
N LEU A 27 -6.83 8.22 -23.60
CA LEU A 27 -6.09 7.95 -22.37
C LEU A 27 -6.81 8.70 -21.24
N THR A 28 -7.69 8.01 -20.53
CA THR A 28 -8.15 8.46 -19.22
C THR A 28 -6.95 8.35 -18.29
N ILE A 29 -6.20 9.45 -18.14
CA ILE A 29 -5.23 9.60 -17.06
C ILE A 29 -6.06 9.63 -15.78
N LEU A 30 -6.27 8.46 -15.18
CA LEU A 30 -6.80 8.37 -13.82
C LEU A 30 -5.85 9.18 -12.93
N PRO A 31 -6.33 10.16 -12.15
CA PRO A 31 -5.46 10.82 -11.19
C PRO A 31 -4.91 9.73 -10.28
N ALA A 32 -3.58 9.66 -10.19
CA ALA A 32 -2.94 8.88 -9.14
C ALA A 32 -3.58 9.33 -7.83
N GLN A 33 -4.32 8.45 -7.17
CA GLN A 33 -4.88 8.76 -5.86
C GLN A 33 -3.69 9.05 -4.95
N ALA A 34 -3.45 10.33 -4.68
CA ALA A 34 -2.49 10.73 -3.67
C ALA A 34 -2.90 10.02 -2.38
N GLY A 35 -1.94 9.38 -1.72
CA GLY A 35 -2.19 8.78 -0.41
C GLY A 35 -2.71 9.81 0.60
N PRO A 36 -3.15 9.37 1.79
CA PRO A 36 -3.59 10.30 2.82
C PRO A 36 -2.55 11.41 3.04
N GLU A 37 -2.99 12.66 2.94
CA GLU A 37 -2.16 13.85 3.21
C GLU A 37 -1.89 13.94 4.72
N PHE A 38 -0.71 13.48 5.14
CA PHE A 38 -0.29 13.58 6.54
C PHE A 38 0.21 14.99 6.89
N SER A 39 -0.22 15.49 8.05
CA SER A 39 0.18 16.83 8.53
C SER A 39 1.68 16.89 8.84
N ASN A 40 2.23 18.12 8.94
CA ASN A 40 3.64 18.30 9.33
C ASN A 40 3.96 17.70 10.70
N ALA A 41 2.97 17.59 11.61
CA ALA A 41 3.14 16.93 12.90
C ALA A 41 3.44 15.43 12.73
N HIS A 42 2.71 14.74 11.85
CA HIS A 42 2.91 13.32 11.54
C HIS A 42 4.33 13.08 11.00
N LYS A 43 4.77 13.90 10.04
CA LYS A 43 6.12 13.81 9.45
C LYS A 43 7.22 14.09 10.48
N LYS A 44 6.98 15.00 11.44
CA LYS A 44 7.91 15.29 12.52
C LYS A 44 8.06 14.10 13.48
N ILE A 45 6.96 13.40 13.77
CA ILE A 45 6.98 12.17 14.60
C ILE A 45 7.78 11.06 13.93
N GLU A 46 7.50 10.76 12.66
CA GLU A 46 8.24 9.74 11.89
C GLU A 46 9.74 10.02 11.98
N ARG A 47 10.15 11.25 11.61
CA ARG A 47 11.55 11.65 11.61
C ARG A 47 12.19 11.60 12.99
N ALA A 48 11.46 11.98 14.04
CA ALA A 48 11.98 11.95 15.41
C ALA A 48 12.26 10.51 15.87
N ILE A 49 11.34 9.58 15.58
CA ILE A 49 11.49 8.15 15.89
C ILE A 49 12.68 7.56 15.14
N GLU A 50 12.78 7.82 13.83
CA GLU A 50 13.87 7.33 12.98
C GLU A 50 15.23 7.89 13.42
N THR A 51 15.29 9.16 13.85
CA THR A 51 16.53 9.80 14.30
C THR A 51 16.96 9.31 15.69
N ALA A 52 16.01 9.01 16.58
CA ALA A 52 16.30 8.50 17.92
C ALA A 52 16.87 7.06 17.90
N ALA A 53 16.68 6.34 16.79
CA ALA A 53 17.09 4.96 16.61
C ALA A 53 18.62 4.81 16.44
N SER A 54 19.35 5.02 17.54
CA SER A 54 20.82 5.07 17.56
C SER A 54 21.52 3.72 17.34
N LYS A 55 20.85 2.58 17.56
CA LYS A 55 21.46 1.24 17.54
C LYS A 55 20.89 0.28 16.50
N SER A 56 19.70 0.54 16.00
CA SER A 56 19.07 -0.22 14.93
C SER A 56 18.22 0.73 14.11
N PRO A 57 18.43 0.86 12.80
CA PRO A 57 17.55 1.66 11.96
C PRO A 57 16.11 1.18 12.14
N VAL A 58 15.20 2.11 12.34
CA VAL A 58 13.77 1.86 12.43
C VAL A 58 13.12 2.54 11.23
N ASP A 59 12.12 1.91 10.62
CA ASP A 59 11.29 2.57 9.60
C ASP A 59 9.95 2.93 10.25
N ALA A 60 9.61 4.22 10.29
CA ALA A 60 8.34 4.68 10.85
C ALA A 60 7.45 5.22 9.72
N MET A 61 6.19 4.79 9.67
CA MET A 61 5.24 5.30 8.69
C MET A 61 3.82 5.34 9.23
N TRP A 62 3.10 6.40 8.93
CA TRP A 62 1.67 6.45 9.19
C TRP A 62 0.89 5.63 8.17
N LEU A 63 0.06 4.71 8.66
CA LEU A 63 -0.90 3.94 7.85
C LEU A 63 -2.23 4.70 7.70
N ARG A 64 -2.61 5.44 8.75
CA ARG A 64 -3.75 6.34 8.86
C ARG A 64 -3.41 7.46 9.85
N HIS A 65 -4.27 8.47 9.95
CA HIS A 65 -4.08 9.58 10.90
C HIS A 65 -3.96 9.12 12.37
N ASP A 66 -4.57 7.98 12.72
CA ASP A 66 -4.54 7.40 14.06
C ASP A 66 -3.80 6.07 14.13
N ALA A 67 -2.97 5.74 13.14
CA ALA A 67 -2.28 4.44 13.08
C ALA A 67 -0.84 4.59 12.59
N LEU A 68 0.11 4.36 13.49
CA LEU A 68 1.54 4.44 13.24
C LEU A 68 2.15 3.04 13.20
N LEU A 69 2.81 2.71 12.09
CA LEU A 69 3.60 1.49 11.96
C LEU A 69 5.08 1.81 12.18
N ILE A 70 5.74 0.97 12.97
CA ILE A 70 7.16 1.08 13.28
C ILE A 70 7.81 -0.29 13.08
N ALA A 71 8.68 -0.38 12.08
CA ALA A 71 9.39 -1.61 11.74
C ALA A 71 10.75 -1.66 12.46
N VAL A 72 10.97 -2.69 13.27
CA VAL A 72 12.14 -2.83 14.13
C VAL A 72 12.88 -4.15 13.90
N ASP A 73 14.13 -4.20 14.34
CA ASP A 73 14.87 -5.46 14.49
C ASP A 73 14.28 -6.23 15.68
N LYS A 74 13.58 -7.33 15.39
CA LYS A 74 12.86 -8.14 16.39
C LYS A 74 13.78 -8.80 17.41
N ASP A 75 15.04 -9.05 17.05
CA ASP A 75 15.99 -9.75 17.90
C ASP A 75 16.64 -8.79 18.91
N LYS A 76 16.50 -7.48 18.69
CA LYS A 76 17.05 -6.41 19.54
C LYS A 76 16.00 -5.58 20.26
N THR A 77 14.73 -5.74 19.93
CA THR A 77 13.65 -4.85 20.39
C THR A 77 12.56 -5.64 21.08
N ASN A 78 12.28 -5.31 22.34
CA ASN A 78 11.07 -5.80 22.99
C ASN A 78 9.87 -5.01 22.46
N ALA A 79 9.14 -5.59 21.50
CA ALA A 79 8.07 -4.91 20.78
C ALA A 79 6.95 -4.36 21.70
N LYS A 80 6.63 -5.05 22.80
CA LYS A 80 5.58 -4.63 23.73
C LYS A 80 6.00 -3.41 24.55
N ASN A 81 7.22 -3.41 25.08
CA ASN A 81 7.74 -2.28 25.84
C ASN A 81 7.95 -1.09 24.91
N TYR A 82 8.52 -1.31 23.73
CA TYR A 82 8.74 -0.24 22.76
C TYR A 82 7.44 0.41 22.30
N ALA A 83 6.36 -0.36 22.11
CA ALA A 83 5.04 0.21 21.80
C ALA A 83 4.53 1.16 22.91
N LYS A 84 4.80 0.86 24.19
CA LYS A 84 4.44 1.73 25.32
C LYS A 84 5.26 3.01 25.32
N ASP A 85 6.58 2.89 25.15
CA ASP A 85 7.48 4.05 25.08
C ASP A 85 7.07 5.00 23.95
N ILE A 86 6.63 4.45 22.81
CA ILE A 86 6.11 5.24 21.70
C ILE A 86 4.78 5.90 22.05
N CYS A 87 3.87 5.24 22.77
CA CYS A 87 2.64 5.88 23.23
C CYS A 87 2.91 7.06 24.17
N GLU A 88 3.85 6.91 25.10
CA GLU A 88 4.29 8.00 25.97
C GLU A 88 4.89 9.16 25.15
N PHE A 89 5.78 8.85 24.21
CA PHE A 89 6.35 9.82 23.28
C PHE A 89 5.28 10.55 22.45
N LEU A 90 4.28 9.84 21.94
CA LEU A 90 3.17 10.43 21.18
C LEU A 90 2.34 11.37 22.06
N ALA A 91 2.06 11.00 23.31
CA ALA A 91 1.33 11.84 24.26
C ALA A 91 2.09 13.15 24.52
N GLU A 92 3.39 13.08 24.78
CA GLU A 92 4.27 14.25 24.99
C GLU A 92 4.34 15.18 23.77
N ASN A 93 4.09 14.65 22.57
CA ASN A 93 4.11 15.40 21.31
C ASN A 93 2.71 15.79 20.80
N GLY A 94 1.68 15.73 21.64
CA GLY A 94 0.35 16.25 21.34
C GLY A 94 -0.59 15.28 20.60
N PHE A 95 -0.28 13.98 20.59
CA PHE A 95 -1.11 12.94 19.98
C PHE A 95 -1.99 12.18 20.99
N ALA A 96 -1.98 12.55 22.28
CA ALA A 96 -2.76 11.88 23.33
C ALA A 96 -4.27 11.77 22.98
N ALA A 97 -4.88 12.85 22.50
CA ALA A 97 -6.31 12.87 22.15
C ALA A 97 -6.67 12.15 20.84
N GLN A 98 -5.68 11.68 20.07
CA GLN A 98 -5.91 11.02 18.77
C GLN A 98 -6.11 9.51 18.92
N HIS A 99 -5.93 8.99 20.13
CA HIS A 99 -6.03 7.57 20.46
C HIS A 99 -5.15 6.69 19.54
N THR A 100 -3.97 7.14 19.13
CA THR A 100 -3.18 6.47 18.09
C THR A 100 -2.96 4.97 18.38
N SER A 101 -3.16 4.10 17.38
CA SER A 101 -2.68 2.71 17.42
C SER A 101 -1.23 2.66 16.95
N VAL A 102 -0.36 2.08 17.78
CA VAL A 102 1.06 1.84 17.48
C VAL A 102 1.25 0.37 17.15
N VAL A 103 1.66 0.09 15.91
CA VAL A 103 1.94 -1.25 15.40
C VAL A 103 3.43 -1.43 15.26
N ILE A 104 4.00 -2.38 16.01
CA ILE A 104 5.41 -2.77 15.89
C ILE A 104 5.51 -3.98 14.96
N ALA A 105 6.35 -3.90 13.93
CA ALA A 105 6.50 -4.94 12.91
C ALA A 105 7.95 -5.43 12.74
N ASP A 106 8.12 -6.65 12.21
CA ASP A 106 9.44 -7.20 11.84
C ASP A 106 9.98 -6.47 10.60
N GLN A 107 11.05 -5.69 10.80
CA GLN A 107 11.70 -4.93 9.73
C GLN A 107 12.28 -5.81 8.63
N ALA A 108 12.85 -6.96 8.96
CA ALA A 108 13.44 -7.84 7.96
C ALA A 108 12.37 -8.39 7.02
N MET A 109 11.18 -8.70 7.55
CA MET A 109 10.05 -9.16 6.76
C MET A 109 9.46 -8.04 5.91
N LEU A 110 9.34 -6.83 6.45
CA LEU A 110 8.85 -5.69 5.69
C LEU A 110 9.79 -5.36 4.52
N ARG A 111 11.10 -5.26 4.77
CA ARG A 111 12.07 -4.89 3.73
C ARG A 111 12.32 -5.98 2.68
N LYS A 112 12.40 -7.25 3.09
CA LYS A 112 12.73 -8.35 2.16
C LYS A 112 11.53 -8.88 1.40
N ARG A 113 10.34 -8.83 1.99
CA ARG A 113 9.14 -9.49 1.44
C ARG A 113 7.97 -8.55 1.25
N ASN A 114 8.11 -7.27 1.59
CA ASN A 114 6.99 -6.32 1.63
C ASN A 114 5.80 -6.85 2.47
N GLN A 115 6.12 -7.55 3.55
CA GLN A 115 5.14 -8.19 4.43
C GLN A 115 5.20 -7.57 5.83
N VAL A 116 4.07 -7.05 6.29
CA VAL A 116 3.91 -6.59 7.66
C VAL A 116 3.66 -7.80 8.56
N ILE A 117 4.71 -8.26 9.25
CA ILE A 117 4.58 -9.24 10.32
C ILE A 117 4.53 -8.50 11.65
N LYS A 118 3.33 -8.43 12.22
CA LYS A 118 3.06 -7.72 13.48
C LYS A 118 3.69 -8.46 14.65
N LEU A 119 4.51 -7.73 15.41
CA LEU A 119 5.16 -8.20 16.64
C LEU A 119 4.39 -7.75 17.89
N SER A 120 3.84 -6.54 17.84
CA SER A 120 3.00 -5.98 18.91
C SER A 120 2.06 -4.91 18.35
N GLU A 121 0.98 -4.65 19.06
CA GLU A 121 0.08 -3.52 18.81
C GLU A 121 -0.41 -2.97 20.15
N LEU A 122 -0.48 -1.64 20.26
CA LEU A 122 -1.00 -0.96 21.43
C LEU A 122 -1.80 0.27 21.00
N ARG A 123 -3.00 0.42 21.55
CA ARG A 123 -3.76 1.68 21.49
C ARG A 123 -3.22 2.61 22.57
N CYS A 124 -2.86 3.84 22.20
CA CYS A 124 -2.45 4.87 23.15
C CYS A 124 -3.70 5.54 23.70
N ASP A 125 -3.96 5.38 25.00
CA ASP A 125 -5.10 5.97 25.71
C ASP A 125 -4.64 7.07 26.68
#